data_AF-A0A382LD46-F1
#
_entry.id   AF-A0A382LD46-F1
#
_cell.length_a   1.000
_cell.length_b   1.000
_cell.length_c   1.000
_cell.angle_alpha   90.00
_cell.angle_beta   90.00
_cell.angle_gamma   90.00
#
_symmetry.space_group_name_H-M   'P 1'
#
loop_
_entity.id
_entity.type
_entity.pdbx_description
1 polymer ?
#
loop_
_entity_poly.entity_id
_entity_poly.type
_entity_poly.pdbx_seq_one_letter_code
_entity_poly.pdbx_strand_id
1 'polypeptide(L)'
;MFRAAGHAGEAAAAWFLYVCFSILPVDAASALGGWIGRTFGSRLSVSNNARRNLKSTYPDWSDHQVETIVISMWDNLGRTAGEHPHLSQFNPYQKNSRVEVVGLENCENFLRADTSCLFF
;
A
#
# COMPACT_ATOMS: atom_id res chain seq x y z
N MET A 1 0.42 -15.83 27.71
CA MET A 1 1.41 -16.75 27.11
C MET A 1 1.03 -17.16 25.67
N PHE A 2 -0.22 -17.51 25.36
CA PHE A 2 -0.64 -17.92 23.99
C PHE A 2 -0.65 -16.81 22.92
N ARG A 3 -0.85 -15.53 23.27
CA ARG A 3 -0.80 -14.41 22.30
C ARG A 3 0.63 -14.07 21.84
N ALA A 4 1.62 -14.22 22.72
CA ALA A 4 3.03 -13.91 22.41
C ALA A 4 3.65 -14.85 21.37
N ALA A 5 3.27 -16.14 21.40
CA ALA A 5 3.70 -17.12 20.40
C ALA A 5 3.07 -16.86 19.02
N GLY A 6 1.83 -16.38 18.98
CA GLY A 6 1.17 -15.94 17.74
C GLY A 6 1.90 -14.77 17.08
N HIS A 7 2.29 -13.76 17.87
CA HIS A 7 3.02 -12.60 17.36
C HIS A 7 4.43 -12.94 16.84
N ALA A 8 5.12 -13.92 17.46
CA ALA A 8 6.41 -14.37 16.94
C ALA A 8 6.26 -15.06 15.57
N GLY A 9 5.22 -15.86 15.37
CA GLY A 9 4.91 -16.49 14.08
C GLY A 9 4.52 -15.47 13.02
N GLU A 10 3.67 -14.51 13.36
CA GLU A 10 3.29 -13.39 12.48
C GLU A 10 4.53 -12.56 12.07
N ALA A 11 5.39 -12.24 13.03
CA ALA A 11 6.62 -11.51 12.78
C ALA A 11 7.59 -12.30 11.89
N ALA A 12 7.74 -13.61 12.13
CA ALA A 12 8.58 -14.47 11.31
C ALA A 12 8.07 -14.56 9.87
N ALA A 13 6.75 -14.67 9.67
CA ALA A 13 6.14 -14.67 8.35
C ALA A 13 6.32 -13.33 7.63
N ALA A 14 6.12 -12.21 8.34
CA ALA A 14 6.34 -10.87 7.79
C ALA A 14 7.81 -10.65 7.40
N TRP A 15 8.75 -11.05 8.25
CA TRP A 15 10.18 -11.00 7.95
C TRP A 15 10.56 -11.87 6.76
N PHE A 16 10.03 -13.09 6.68
CA PHE A 16 10.27 -13.97 5.55
C PHE A 16 9.79 -13.33 4.25
N LEU A 17 8.56 -12.80 4.22
CA LEU A 17 8.04 -12.09 3.05
C LEU A 17 8.88 -10.85 2.70
N TYR A 18 9.27 -10.06 3.70
CA TYR A 18 10.14 -8.91 3.51
C TYR A 18 11.46 -9.30 2.84
N VAL A 19 12.12 -10.35 3.33
CA VAL A 19 13.38 -10.86 2.77
C VAL A 19 13.16 -11.38 1.35
N CYS A 20 12.11 -12.17 1.10
CA CYS A 20 11.79 -12.64 -0.23
C CYS A 20 11.60 -11.49 -1.23
N PHE A 21 10.88 -10.44 -0.86
CA PHE A 21 10.72 -9.27 -1.72
C PHE A 21 12.02 -8.49 -1.89
N SER A 22 12.84 -8.34 -0.85
CA SER A 22 14.11 -7.58 -0.92
C SER A 22 15.17 -8.16 -1.88
N ILE A 23 15.04 -9.45 -2.23
CA ILE A 23 15.97 -10.13 -3.15
C ILE A 23 15.58 -9.86 -4.61
N LEU A 24 14.33 -9.47 -4.87
CA LEU A 24 13.82 -9.21 -6.21
C LEU A 24 14.13 -7.77 -6.65
N PRO A 25 14.26 -7.49 -7.96
CA PRO A 25 14.19 -6.13 -8.46
C PRO A 25 12.85 -5.46 -8.10
N VAL A 26 12.84 -4.15 -7.85
CA VAL A 26 11.65 -3.42 -7.38
C VAL A 26 10.42 -3.63 -8.26
N ASP A 27 10.58 -3.64 -9.59
CA ASP A 27 9.47 -3.83 -10.54
C ASP A 27 8.88 -5.25 -10.45
N ALA A 28 9.75 -6.25 -10.22
CA ALA A 28 9.33 -7.64 -10.03
C ALA A 28 8.67 -7.84 -8.66
N ALA A 29 9.21 -7.24 -7.61
CA ALA A 29 8.64 -7.26 -6.27
C ALA A 29 7.24 -6.62 -6.25
N SER A 30 7.08 -5.46 -6.90
CA SER A 30 5.80 -4.78 -7.09
C SER A 30 4.81 -5.67 -7.83
N ALA A 31 5.19 -6.20 -8.99
CA ALA A 31 4.32 -7.04 -9.81
C ALA A 31 3.86 -8.32 -9.09
N LEU A 32 4.79 -9.00 -8.39
CA LEU A 32 4.49 -10.19 -7.60
C LEU A 32 3.56 -9.85 -6.42
N GLY A 33 3.88 -8.78 -5.68
CA GLY A 33 3.07 -8.30 -4.58
C GLY A 33 1.63 -7.99 -5.02
N GLY A 34 1.46 -7.24 -6.10
CA GLY A 34 0.15 -6.96 -6.67
C GLY A 34 -0.60 -8.22 -7.10
N TRP A 35 0.10 -9.19 -7.71
CA TRP A 35 -0.51 -10.47 -8.09
C TRP A 35 -1.01 -11.27 -6.90
N ILE A 36 -0.20 -11.37 -5.83
CA ILE A 36 -0.61 -12.02 -4.58
C ILE A 36 -1.81 -11.28 -3.99
N GLY A 37 -1.74 -9.96 -3.88
CA GLY A 37 -2.78 -9.11 -3.32
C GLY A 37 -4.12 -9.30 -4.02
N ARG A 38 -4.18 -9.09 -5.34
CA ARG A 38 -5.43 -9.21 -6.10
C ARG A 38 -6.02 -10.63 -6.12
N THR A 39 -5.16 -11.65 -6.11
CA THR A 39 -5.56 -13.07 -6.22
C THR A 39 -6.09 -13.61 -4.89
N PHE A 40 -5.42 -13.31 -3.78
CA PHE A 40 -5.73 -13.88 -2.47
C PHE A 40 -6.39 -12.88 -1.53
N GLY A 41 -5.90 -11.63 -1.49
CA GLY A 41 -6.35 -10.60 -0.55
C GLY A 41 -7.83 -10.26 -0.71
N SER A 42 -8.30 -10.10 -1.96
CA SER A 42 -9.70 -9.79 -2.28
C SER A 42 -10.70 -10.84 -1.73
N ARG A 43 -10.24 -12.07 -1.46
CA ARG A 43 -11.04 -13.19 -0.94
C ARG A 43 -10.99 -13.32 0.59
N LEU A 44 -10.14 -12.56 1.27
CA LEU A 44 -10.06 -12.58 2.73
C LEU A 44 -11.31 -11.92 3.35
N SER A 45 -11.70 -12.39 4.54
CA SER A 45 -12.89 -11.87 5.25
C SER A 45 -12.80 -10.37 5.57
N VAL A 46 -11.59 -9.84 5.78
CA VAL A 46 -11.35 -8.40 5.98
C VAL A 46 -11.84 -7.56 4.81
N SER A 47 -11.87 -8.11 3.58
CA SER A 47 -12.39 -7.44 2.39
C SER A 47 -13.88 -7.15 2.46
N ASN A 48 -14.63 -7.81 3.35
CA ASN A 48 -16.04 -7.50 3.58
C ASN A 48 -16.24 -6.10 4.17
N ASN A 49 -15.25 -5.58 4.91
CA ASN A 49 -15.29 -4.21 5.40
C ASN A 49 -15.19 -3.22 4.23
N ALA A 50 -14.28 -3.47 3.29
CA ALA A 50 -14.15 -2.63 2.09
C ALA A 50 -15.43 -2.66 1.24
N ARG A 51 -16.02 -3.84 1.02
CA ARG A 51 -17.31 -3.98 0.31
C ARG A 51 -18.44 -3.19 0.98
N ARG A 52 -18.57 -3.32 2.31
CA ARG A 52 -19.58 -2.60 3.09
C ARG A 52 -19.39 -1.10 3.01
N ASN A 53 -18.15 -0.63 3.17
CA ASN A 53 -17.84 0.80 3.09
C ASN A 53 -18.14 1.35 1.69
N LEU A 54 -17.71 0.66 0.63
CA LEU A 54 -17.97 1.08 -0.75
C LEU A 54 -19.47 1.14 -1.06
N LYS A 55 -20.26 0.15 -0.63
CA LYS A 55 -21.73 0.19 -0.79
C LYS A 55 -22.39 1.30 0.02
N SER A 56 -21.82 1.66 1.18
CA SER A 56 -22.34 2.77 1.98
C SER A 56 -21.99 4.13 1.39
N THR A 57 -20.80 4.28 0.81
CA THR A 57 -20.32 5.52 0.19
C THR A 57 -20.91 5.73 -1.21
N TYR A 58 -21.11 4.63 -1.95
CA TYR A 58 -21.64 4.63 -3.31
C TYR A 58 -22.86 3.68 -3.40
N PRO A 59 -24.04 4.10 -2.90
CA PRO A 59 -25.22 3.25 -2.84
C PRO A 59 -25.72 2.75 -4.20
N ASP A 60 -25.46 3.52 -5.27
CA ASP A 60 -25.92 3.21 -6.63
C ASP A 60 -24.95 2.31 -7.41
N TRP A 61 -23.81 1.92 -6.82
CA TRP A 61 -22.85 1.05 -7.49
C TRP A 61 -23.34 -0.40 -7.53
N SER A 62 -23.16 -1.02 -8.69
CA SER A 62 -23.33 -2.47 -8.83
C SER A 62 -22.28 -3.24 -8.04
N ASP A 63 -22.60 -4.50 -7.71
CA ASP A 63 -21.65 -5.41 -7.06
C ASP A 63 -20.37 -5.59 -7.88
N HIS A 64 -20.46 -5.56 -9.21
CA HIS A 64 -19.30 -5.65 -10.09
C HIS A 64 -18.36 -4.44 -9.94
N GLN A 65 -18.90 -3.22 -9.84
CA GLN A 65 -18.09 -2.01 -9.60
C GLN A 65 -17.40 -2.08 -8.24
N VAL A 66 -18.12 -2.51 -7.21
CA VAL A 66 -17.55 -2.70 -5.86
C VAL A 66 -16.41 -3.71 -5.90
N GLU A 67 -16.62 -4.89 -6.50
CA GLU A 67 -15.57 -5.92 -6.59
C GLU A 67 -14.35 -5.45 -7.40
N THR A 68 -14.58 -4.71 -8.49
CA THR A 68 -13.48 -4.13 -9.30
C THR A 68 -12.59 -3.24 -8.43
N ILE A 69 -13.18 -2.38 -7.60
CA ILE A 69 -12.42 -1.52 -6.69
C ILE A 69 -11.76 -2.31 -5.57
N VAL A 70 -12.43 -3.30 -4.98
CA VAL A 70 -11.83 -4.16 -3.95
C VAL A 70 -10.61 -4.91 -4.48
N ILE A 71 -10.69 -5.46 -5.70
CA ILE A 71 -9.57 -6.15 -6.35
C ILE A 71 -8.43 -5.17 -6.63
N SER A 72 -8.73 -3.98 -7.16
CA SER A 72 -7.72 -2.96 -7.45
C SER A 72 -7.04 -2.41 -6.19
N MET A 73 -7.79 -2.22 -5.11
CA MET A 73 -7.27 -1.86 -3.80
C MET A 73 -6.26 -2.90 -3.31
N TRP A 74 -6.57 -4.19 -3.45
CA TRP A 74 -5.67 -5.27 -3.06
C TRP A 74 -4.45 -5.42 -3.98
N ASP A 75 -4.58 -5.13 -5.27
CA ASP A 75 -3.43 -5.02 -6.17
C ASP A 75 -2.47 -3.93 -5.66
N ASN A 76 -3.00 -2.75 -5.35
CA ASN A 76 -2.22 -1.64 -4.82
C ASN A 76 -1.56 -1.97 -3.47
N LEU A 77 -2.32 -2.50 -2.51
CA LEU A 77 -1.78 -2.91 -1.20
C LEU A 77 -0.66 -3.96 -1.34
N GLY A 78 -0.85 -4.92 -2.24
CA GLY A 78 0.16 -5.94 -2.53
C GLY A 78 1.44 -5.34 -3.11
N ARG A 79 1.31 -4.41 -4.07
CA ARG A 79 2.45 -3.66 -4.63
C ARG A 79 3.21 -2.89 -3.56
N THR A 80 2.51 -2.10 -2.74
CA THR A 80 3.11 -1.34 -1.64
C THR A 80 3.87 -2.24 -0.67
N ALA A 81 3.33 -3.42 -0.32
CA ALA A 81 4.02 -4.38 0.54
C ALA A 81 5.29 -4.94 -0.11
N GLY A 82 5.25 -5.29 -1.41
CA GLY A 82 6.42 -5.77 -2.15
C GLY A 82 7.48 -4.69 -2.41
N GLU A 83 7.06 -3.43 -2.52
CA GLU A 83 7.93 -2.27 -2.70
C GLU A 83 8.58 -1.80 -1.40
N HIS A 84 8.04 -2.16 -0.24
CA HIS A 84 8.50 -1.67 1.06
C HIS A 84 10.01 -1.91 1.34
N PRO A 85 10.62 -3.06 1.01
CA PRO A 85 12.06 -3.25 1.17
C PRO A 85 12.92 -2.35 0.26
N HIS A 86 12.31 -1.70 -0.73
CA HIS A 86 12.96 -0.91 -1.78
C HIS A 86 12.75 0.60 -1.61
N LEU A 87 12.26 1.08 -0.46
CA LEU A 87 11.91 2.50 -0.25
C LEU A 87 13.04 3.48 -0.61
N SER A 88 14.30 3.08 -0.48
CA SER A 88 15.45 3.89 -0.90
C SER A 88 15.48 4.24 -2.40
N GLN A 89 14.78 3.46 -3.24
CA GLN A 89 14.64 3.72 -4.68
C GLN A 89 13.52 4.71 -5.02
N PHE A 90 12.67 5.07 -4.05
CA PHE A 90 11.57 6.03 -4.19
C PHE A 90 11.99 7.41 -3.67
N ASN A 91 13.19 7.86 -4.03
CA ASN A 91 13.71 9.17 -3.64
C ASN A 91 13.38 10.22 -4.72
N PRO A 92 12.48 11.19 -4.46
CA PRO A 92 12.10 12.19 -5.46
C PRO A 92 13.23 13.15 -5.84
N TYR A 93 14.28 13.28 -5.02
CA TYR A 93 15.40 14.19 -5.26
C TYR A 93 16.55 13.55 -6.05
N GLN A 94 16.39 12.30 -6.48
CA GLN A 94 17.38 11.60 -7.30
C GLN A 94 17.13 11.85 -8.79
N LYS A 95 18.19 11.94 -9.59
CA LYS A 95 18.06 12.05 -11.05
C LYS A 95 17.36 10.81 -11.61
N ASN A 96 16.39 10.99 -12.51
CA ASN A 96 15.55 9.92 -13.06
C ASN A 96 14.78 9.14 -11.99
N SER A 97 14.24 9.85 -10.99
CA SER A 97 13.43 9.23 -9.93
C SER A 97 12.21 8.50 -10.48
N ARG A 98 11.79 7.46 -9.75
CA ARG A 98 10.53 6.73 -9.98
C ARG A 98 9.30 7.50 -9.47
N VAL A 99 9.51 8.56 -8.71
CA VAL A 99 8.45 9.35 -8.07
C VAL A 99 8.63 10.83 -8.33
N GLU A 100 7.51 11.52 -8.42
CA GLU A 100 7.42 12.97 -8.56
C GLU A 100 6.66 13.54 -7.36
N VAL A 101 7.08 14.71 -6.88
CA VAL A 101 6.35 15.46 -5.86
C VAL A 101 5.52 16.53 -6.55
N VAL A 102 4.20 16.36 -6.53
CA VAL A 102 3.24 17.33 -7.06
C VAL A 102 2.71 18.19 -5.91
N GLY A 103 2.65 19.51 -6.11
CA GLY A 103 2.13 20.44 -5.10
C GLY A 103 3.13 20.82 -4.00
N LEU A 104 4.45 20.69 -4.26
CA LEU A 104 5.51 21.03 -3.31
C LEU A 104 5.43 22.50 -2.87
N GLU A 105 4.98 23.38 -3.76
CA GLU A 105 4.75 24.81 -3.52
C GLU A 105 3.79 25.08 -2.35
N ASN A 106 2.85 24.16 -2.08
CA ASN A 106 1.93 24.29 -0.95
C ASN A 106 2.69 24.24 0.38
N CYS A 107 3.78 23.46 0.47
CA CYS A 107 4.62 23.36 1.66
C CYS A 107 5.63 24.51 1.75
N GLU A 108 6.21 24.93 0.62
CA GLU A 108 7.22 25.99 0.59
C GLU A 108 6.72 27.31 1.17
N ASN A 109 5.44 27.63 0.96
CA ASN A 109 4.83 28.85 1.47
C ASN A 109 4.85 28.91 3.01
N PHE A 110 4.54 27.79 3.68
CA PHE A 110 4.58 27.70 5.14
C PHE A 110 6.01 27.70 5.67
N LEU A 111 6.92 27.00 5.00
CA LEU A 111 8.35 26.97 5.35
C LEU A 111 8.98 28.38 5.27
N ARG A 112 8.69 29.14 4.21
CA ARG A 112 9.18 30.52 4.06
C ARG A 112 8.58 31.48 5.09
N ALA A 113 7.34 31.27 5.48
CA ALA A 113 6.62 32.10 6.45
C ALA A 113 6.92 31.73 7.91
N ASP A 114 7.72 30.70 8.17
CA ASP A 114 7.99 30.13 9.50
C ASP A 114 6.69 29.80 10.28
N THR A 115 5.74 29.19 9.56
CA THR A 115 4.43 28.81 10.11
C THR A 115 4.22 27.30 10.02
N SER A 116 3.47 26.74 10.97
CA SER A 116 3.14 25.31 10.97
C SER A 116 2.08 25.00 9.90
N CYS A 117 2.18 23.81 9.30
CA CYS A 117 1.20 23.26 8.36
C CYS A 117 0.68 21.91 8.88
N LEU A 118 -0.60 21.62 8.65
CA LEU A 118 -1.23 20.34 8.91
C LEU A 118 -1.70 19.73 7.58
N PHE A 119 -1.28 18.49 7.30
CA PHE A 119 -1.79 17.74 6.15
C PHE A 119 -3.07 17.03 6.55
N PHE A 120 -4.15 17.24 5.80
CA PHE A 120 -5.45 16.61 5.98
C PHE A 120 -5.87 15.83 4.73
#